data_AF-J9XGZ1-F1
#
_entry.id   AF-J9XGZ1-F1
#
_cell.length_a   1.000
_cell.length_b   1.000
_cell.length_c   1.000
_cell.angle_alpha   90.00
_cell.angle_beta   90.00
_cell.angle_gamma   90.00
#
_symmetry.space_group_name_H-M   'P 1'
#
loop_
_entity.id
_entity.type
_entity.pdbx_description
1 polymer ?
#
loop_
_entity_poly.entity_id
_entity_poly.type
_entity_poly.pdbx_seq_one_letter_code
_entity_poly.pdbx_strand_id
1 'polypeptide(L)'
;INPDDVVALPYSSGTTGLPKGVMLTHKGLVTSVAQQVDGENPNLYIHSEDVMLCVLPLFHIYSLNSVLLCGLRVGAAILIMQKFDIV
;
A
#
# COMPACT_ATOMS: atom_id res chain seq x y z
N ILE A 1 -1.54 -12.32 -16.87
CA ILE A 1 -0.87 -11.96 -15.60
C ILE A 1 -0.53 -13.25 -14.87
N ASN A 2 0.76 -13.55 -14.71
CA ASN A 2 1.21 -14.59 -13.80
C ASN A 2 1.36 -14.01 -12.40
N PRO A 3 1.07 -14.76 -11.32
CA PRO A 3 1.18 -14.26 -9.95
C PRO A 3 2.58 -13.74 -9.59
N ASP A 4 3.63 -14.31 -10.18
CA ASP A 4 5.02 -13.95 -9.90
C ASP A 4 5.56 -12.84 -10.83
N ASP A 5 4.74 -12.30 -11.73
CA ASP A 5 5.11 -11.13 -12.53
C ASP A 5 5.30 -9.91 -11.61
N VAL A 6 6.36 -9.13 -11.84
CA VAL A 6 6.65 -7.88 -11.11
C VAL A 6 5.65 -6.80 -11.51
N VAL A 7 5.08 -6.09 -10.53
CA VAL A 7 4.09 -5.03 -10.73
C VAL A 7 4.48 -3.70 -10.10
N ALA A 8 5.36 -3.70 -9.07
CA ALA A 8 5.90 -2.49 -8.48
C ALA A 8 7.41 -2.62 -8.23
N LEU A 9 8.13 -1.51 -8.42
CA LEU A 9 9.59 -1.44 -8.28
C LEU A 9 10.04 -0.22 -7.45
N PRO A 10 9.65 -0.11 -6.16
CA PRO A 10 10.15 0.95 -5.28
C PRO A 10 11.66 0.77 -5.04
N TYR A 11 12.36 1.88 -4.82
CA TYR A 11 13.79 1.87 -4.49
C TYR A 11 14.01 1.93 -2.98
N SER A 12 14.96 1.15 -2.50
CA SER A 12 15.38 1.16 -1.09
C SER A 12 16.90 0.97 -0.99
N SER A 13 17.54 1.55 0.03
CA SER A 13 18.93 1.24 0.37
C SER A 13 19.10 -0.22 0.83
N GLY A 14 18.02 -0.89 1.24
CA GLY A 14 18.10 -2.18 1.91
C GLY A 14 18.90 -2.08 3.22
N THR A 15 19.58 -3.15 3.59
CA THR A 15 20.39 -3.20 4.83
C THR A 15 21.75 -2.52 4.72
N THR A 16 22.27 -2.27 3.51
CA THR A 16 23.55 -1.59 3.25
C THR A 16 23.71 -1.19 1.78
N GLY A 17 24.59 -0.22 1.52
CA GLY A 17 25.01 0.20 0.18
C GLY A 17 24.04 1.14 -0.54
N LEU A 18 24.17 1.20 -1.87
CA LEU A 18 23.39 2.09 -2.75
C LEU A 18 21.91 1.67 -2.88
N PRO A 19 21.00 2.57 -3.29
CA PRO A 19 19.61 2.23 -3.59
C PRO A 19 19.47 1.14 -4.66
N LYS A 20 18.56 0.19 -4.41
CA LYS A 20 18.26 -0.97 -5.26
C LYS A 20 16.75 -1.03 -5.53
N GLY A 21 16.38 -1.45 -6.74
CA GLY A 21 14.97 -1.72 -7.08
C GLY A 21 14.47 -2.97 -6.37
N VAL A 22 13.39 -2.84 -5.60
CA VAL A 22 12.76 -3.95 -4.88
C VAL A 22 11.64 -4.50 -5.76
N MET A 23 11.82 -5.72 -6.29
CA MET A 23 10.82 -6.36 -7.14
C MET A 23 9.64 -6.85 -6.30
N LEU A 24 8.48 -6.20 -6.42
CA LEU A 24 7.25 -6.63 -5.78
C LEU A 24 6.32 -7.23 -6.83
N THR A 25 5.94 -8.50 -6.62
CA THR A 25 5.09 -9.26 -7.53
C THR A 25 3.61 -9.04 -7.24
N HIS A 26 2.74 -9.38 -8.20
CA HIS A 26 1.30 -9.40 -7.98
C HIS A 26 0.93 -10.23 -6.74
N LYS A 27 1.45 -11.46 -6.64
CA LYS A 27 1.25 -12.35 -5.50
C LYS A 27 1.70 -11.69 -4.20
N GLY A 28 2.89 -11.08 -4.19
CA GLY A 28 3.43 -10.44 -2.99
C GLY A 28 2.54 -9.31 -2.46
N LEU A 29 2.06 -8.42 -3.35
CA LEU A 29 1.17 -7.33 -2.95
C LEU A 29 -0.20 -7.84 -2.51
N VAL A 30 -0.81 -8.79 -3.23
CA VAL A 30 -2.10 -9.38 -2.83
C VAL A 30 -1.99 -10.07 -1.47
N THR A 31 -0.93 -10.86 -1.24
CA THR A 31 -0.68 -11.48 0.06
C THR A 31 -0.54 -10.43 1.17
N SER A 32 0.22 -9.37 0.93
CA SER A 32 0.41 -8.30 1.93
C SER A 32 -0.88 -7.54 2.24
N VAL A 33 -1.71 -7.23 1.23
CA VAL A 33 -3.02 -6.59 1.43
C VAL A 33 -3.94 -7.50 2.23
N ALA A 34 -4.07 -8.77 1.84
CA ALA A 34 -4.92 -9.73 2.55
C ALA A 34 -4.50 -9.92 4.01
N GLN A 35 -3.20 -9.95 4.30
CA GLN A 35 -2.67 -10.01 5.67
C GLN A 35 -3.06 -8.81 6.54
N GLN A 36 -3.36 -7.67 5.93
CA GLN A 36 -3.76 -6.45 6.64
C GLN A 36 -5.27 -6.42 6.85
N VAL A 37 -6.06 -6.56 5.78
CA VAL A 37 -7.49 -6.18 5.80
C VAL A 37 -8.47 -7.32 5.54
N ASP A 38 -8.02 -8.51 5.14
CA ASP A 38 -8.91 -9.66 4.94
C ASP A 38 -9.06 -10.49 6.22
N GLY A 39 -10.10 -11.32 6.26
CA GLY A 39 -10.42 -12.22 7.37
C GLY A 39 -11.63 -11.77 8.18
N GLU A 40 -12.21 -12.67 8.97
CA GLU A 40 -13.39 -12.36 9.81
C GLU A 40 -13.06 -11.35 10.93
N ASN A 41 -11.81 -11.36 11.40
CA ASN A 41 -11.27 -10.39 12.35
C ASN A 41 -9.94 -9.85 11.79
N PRO A 42 -9.98 -8.87 10.86
CA PRO A 42 -8.80 -8.40 10.15
C PRO A 42 -7.83 -7.70 11.11
N ASN A 43 -6.54 -7.77 10.79
CA ASN A 43 -5.48 -7.15 11.59
C ASN A 43 -5.63 -5.61 11.61
N LEU A 44 -6.07 -5.04 10.49
CA LEU A 44 -6.44 -3.65 10.32
C LEU A 44 -7.90 -3.57 9.88
N TYR A 45 -8.79 -3.30 10.83
CA TYR A 45 -10.23 -3.20 10.58
C TYR A 45 -10.56 -1.83 9.95
N ILE A 46 -10.87 -1.86 8.65
CA ILE A 46 -11.34 -0.74 7.83
C ILE A 46 -12.54 -1.25 7.03
N HIS A 47 -13.58 -0.45 6.87
CA HIS A 47 -14.77 -0.80 6.09
C HIS A 47 -15.10 0.24 5.02
N SER A 48 -16.09 -0.04 4.19
CA SER A 48 -16.41 0.75 3.00
C SER A 48 -16.96 2.16 3.28
N GLU A 49 -17.34 2.47 4.52
CA GLU A 49 -17.81 3.80 4.90
C GLU A 49 -16.69 4.67 5.47
N ASP A 50 -15.50 4.10 5.70
CA ASP A 50 -14.34 4.86 6.15
C ASP A 50 -13.80 5.79 5.05
N VAL A 51 -13.20 6.89 5.49
CA VAL A 51 -12.47 7.83 4.63
C VAL A 51 -11.00 7.84 5.07
N MET A 52 -10.14 7.19 4.28
CA MET A 52 -8.71 7.11 4.55
C MET A 52 -7.98 8.34 4.05
N LEU A 53 -7.30 9.06 4.95
CA LEU A 53 -6.44 10.17 4.56
C LEU A 53 -5.15 9.66 3.88
N CYS A 54 -4.98 10.01 2.62
CA CYS A 54 -3.76 9.75 1.83
C CYS A 54 -2.94 11.04 1.68
N VAL A 55 -2.34 11.48 2.78
CA VAL A 55 -1.35 12.59 2.79
C VAL A 55 0.09 12.09 2.63
N LEU A 56 0.33 10.81 2.93
CA LEU A 56 1.65 10.20 2.75
C LEU A 56 1.92 9.94 1.25
N PRO A 57 3.17 10.04 0.78
CA PRO A 57 3.45 9.98 -0.65
C PRO A 57 3.22 8.57 -1.24
N LEU A 58 2.47 8.49 -2.35
CA LEU A 58 2.18 7.23 -3.04
C LEU A 58 3.38 6.63 -3.80
N PHE A 59 4.43 7.40 -4.04
CA PHE A 59 5.67 6.88 -4.62
C PHE A 59 6.49 6.05 -3.61
N HIS A 60 6.11 6.07 -2.33
CA HIS A 60 6.68 5.19 -1.31
C HIS A 60 5.74 4.01 -1.06
N ILE A 61 6.31 2.80 -0.96
CA ILE A 61 5.51 1.55 -0.91
C ILE A 61 4.53 1.48 0.26
N TYR A 62 4.83 2.18 1.36
CA TYR A 62 3.97 2.24 2.54
C TYR A 62 2.56 2.77 2.20
N SER A 63 2.47 3.99 1.65
CA SER A 63 1.17 4.60 1.31
C SER A 63 0.51 3.88 0.14
N LEU A 64 1.31 3.42 -0.83
CA LEU A 64 0.79 2.66 -1.95
C LEU A 64 0.08 1.38 -1.48
N ASN A 65 0.70 0.61 -0.59
CA ASN A 65 0.13 -0.64 -0.10
C ASN A 65 -0.95 -0.40 0.97
N SER A 66 -0.55 0.15 2.12
CA SER A 66 -1.39 0.20 3.32
C SER A 66 -2.51 1.26 3.27
N VAL A 67 -2.42 2.24 2.36
CA VAL A 67 -3.49 3.24 2.16
C VAL A 67 -4.23 2.96 0.87
N LEU A 68 -3.55 3.00 -0.29
CA LEU A 68 -4.24 2.88 -1.57
C LEU A 68 -4.76 1.46 -1.82
N LEU A 69 -3.90 0.44 -1.81
CA LEU A 69 -4.34 -0.93 -2.13
C LEU A 69 -5.28 -1.51 -1.06
N CYS A 70 -5.00 -1.30 0.22
CA CYS A 70 -5.90 -1.69 1.30
C CYS A 70 -7.24 -0.96 1.23
N GLY A 71 -7.26 0.36 1.03
CA GLY A 71 -8.49 1.13 0.90
C GLY A 71 -9.35 0.67 -0.29
N LEU A 72 -8.71 0.42 -1.45
CA LEU A 72 -9.38 -0.15 -2.62
C LEU A 72 -9.93 -1.56 -2.34
N ARG A 73 -9.21 -2.39 -1.57
CA ARG A 73 -9.65 -3.75 -1.23
C ARG A 73 -10.93 -3.77 -0.39
N VAL A 74 -11.02 -2.90 0.61
CA VAL A 74 -12.18 -2.83 1.53
C VAL A 74 -13.31 -1.93 1.01
N GLY A 75 -13.07 -1.20 -0.09
CA GLY A 75 -14.05 -0.28 -0.68
C GLY A 75 -14.18 1.05 0.07
N ALA A 76 -13.17 1.45 0.83
CA ALA A 76 -13.13 2.73 1.54
C ALA A 76 -12.89 3.90 0.58
N ALA A 77 -13.35 5.09 0.95
CA ALA A 77 -12.98 6.31 0.26
C ALA A 77 -11.54 6.72 0.60
N ILE A 78 -10.81 7.29 -0.36
CA ILE A 78 -9.42 7.71 -0.16
C ILE A 78 -9.31 9.21 -0.46
N LEU A 79 -9.09 10.00 0.59
CA LEU A 79 -8.90 11.44 0.49
C LEU A 79 -7.43 11.77 0.22
N ILE A 80 -7.09 12.07 -1.03
CA ILE A 80 -5.73 12.39 -1.44
C ILE A 80 -5.40 13.86 -1.16
N MET A 81 -4.29 14.10 -0.47
CA MET A 81 -3.69 15.43 -0.31
C MET A 81 -2.35 15.47 -1.04
N GLN A 82 -2.16 16.41 -1.97
CA GLN A 82 -0.89 16.49 -2.71
C GLN A 82 0.28 16.97 -1.84
N LYS A 83 -0.01 17.75 -0.80
CA LYS A 83 0.99 18.33 0.08
C LYS A 83 0.41 18.47 1.48
N PHE A 84 1.19 18.08 2.48
CA PHE A 84 0.87 18.36 3.88
C PHE A 84 1.13 19.84 4.18
N ASP A 85 0.19 20.46 4.90
CA ASP A 85 0.29 21.83 5.37
C ASP A 85 -0.24 21.92 6.82
N ILE A 86 0.38 22.77 7.65
CA ILE A 86 0.05 22.97 9.07
C ILE A 86 -0.68 24.32 9.29
N VAL A 87 -0.83 25.15 8.24
CA VAL A 87 -1.43 26.49 8.35
C VAL A 87 -2.75 26.50 9.13
#